data_AF-A0AAI9H0P1-F1
#
_entry.id   AF-A0AAI9H0P1-F1
#
_cell.length_a   1.000
_cell.length_b   1.000
_cell.length_c   1.000
_cell.angle_alpha   90.00
_cell.angle_beta   90.00
_cell.angle_gamma   90.00
#
_symmetry.space_group_name_H-M   'P 1'
#
loop_
_entity.id
_entity.type
_entity.pdbx_description
1 polymer ?
#
loop_
_entity_poly.entity_id
_entity_poly.type
_entity_poly.pdbx_seq_one_letter_code
_entity_poly.pdbx_strand_id
1 'polypeptide(L)'
;MNWPQITWIVCMSLKLAFEAFRVFIRTERLSVRAGTFLVHMAWVFFVAMLLWCGGFFSQACAAQPPQAALQYRDDVIRNARLEWGLSAPVADFAAQLHQESGWRPDAISPAGAQGLALVSYDRWLWQRVSAASDCERMAMTLSGYNGGLGWVQRDRRLASQKGLDSTRWFGHVATVNAGRNAASWRENRHYPQRILRELAPRYLTWGGSSCVASD
;
A
#
# COMPACT_ATOMS: atom_id res chain seq x y z
N MET A 1 12.16 8.13 -5.96
CA MET A 1 13.30 9.07 -6.11
C MET A 1 14.59 8.26 -6.09
N ASN A 2 15.43 8.38 -7.12
CA ASN A 2 16.64 7.54 -7.30
C ASN A 2 17.91 8.15 -6.68
N TRP A 3 17.75 8.99 -5.66
CA TRP A 3 18.84 9.82 -5.15
C TRP A 3 20.03 8.99 -4.59
N PRO A 4 19.79 7.93 -3.80
CA PRO A 4 20.87 7.07 -3.32
C PRO A 4 21.62 6.33 -4.44
N GLN A 5 20.92 5.89 -5.48
CA GLN A 5 21.53 5.19 -6.62
C GLN A 5 22.43 6.13 -7.44
N ILE A 6 21.94 7.34 -7.71
CA ILE A 6 22.69 8.36 -8.46
C ILE A 6 23.95 8.78 -7.69
N THR A 7 23.82 9.05 -6.39
CA THR A 7 24.97 9.40 -5.54
C THR A 7 26.02 8.29 -5.53
N TRP A 8 25.61 7.03 -5.40
CA TRP A 8 26.54 5.90 -5.40
C TRP A 8 27.30 5.78 -6.73
N ILE A 9 26.59 5.88 -7.87
CA ILE A 9 27.20 5.81 -9.22
C ILE A 9 28.23 6.94 -9.41
N VAL A 10 27.89 8.17 -9.03
CA VAL A 10 28.78 9.33 -9.17
C VAL A 10 30.03 9.16 -8.30
N CYS A 11 29.87 8.78 -7.03
CA CYS A 11 30.99 8.59 -6.11
C CYS A 11 31.94 7.48 -6.57
N MET A 12 31.42 6.34 -7.04
CA MET A 12 32.25 5.24 -7.52
C MET A 12 32.97 5.58 -8.82
N SER A 13 32.32 6.33 -9.72
CA SER A 13 32.93 6.79 -10.99
C SER A 13 34.09 7.75 -10.73
N LEU A 14 33.90 8.72 -9.82
CA LEU A 14 34.95 9.67 -9.43
C LEU A 14 36.12 8.94 -8.75
N LYS A 15 35.85 7.96 -7.89
CA LYS A 15 36.88 7.14 -7.25
C LYS A 15 37.72 6.38 -8.26
N LEU A 16 37.07 5.69 -9.22
CA LEU A 16 37.77 4.96 -10.27
C LEU A 16 38.57 5.89 -11.18
N ALA A 17 38.05 7.07 -11.54
CA ALA A 17 38.77 8.07 -12.31
C ALA A 17 40.03 8.57 -11.58
N PHE A 18 39.93 8.81 -10.27
CA PHE A 18 41.06 9.20 -9.45
C PHE A 18 42.13 8.10 -9.34
N GLU A 19 41.73 6.83 -9.17
CA GLU A 19 42.68 5.73 -9.16
C GLU A 19 43.32 5.49 -10.53
N ALA A 20 42.58 5.68 -11.63
CA ALA A 20 43.15 5.65 -12.98
C ALA A 20 44.19 6.76 -13.19
N PHE A 21 43.92 7.97 -12.70
CA PHE A 21 44.85 9.09 -12.73
C PHE A 21 46.13 8.81 -11.91
N ARG A 22 46.02 8.13 -10.77
CA ARG A 22 47.17 7.69 -9.97
C ARG A 22 48.07 6.69 -10.70
N VAL A 23 47.51 5.84 -11.56
CA VAL A 23 48.30 4.95 -12.42
C VAL A 23 49.24 5.75 -13.33
N PHE A 24 48.82 6.92 -13.81
CA PHE A 24 49.63 7.76 -14.69
C PHE A 24 50.72 8.54 -13.94
N ILE A 25 50.44 9.03 -12.73
CA ILE A 25 51.33 9.95 -12.00
C ILE A 25 52.37 9.25 -11.12
N ARG A 26 52.07 8.07 -10.58
CA ARG A 26 53.00 7.40 -9.67
C ARG A 26 54.23 6.86 -10.39
N THR A 27 55.39 6.99 -9.75
CA THR A 27 56.71 6.57 -10.25
C THR A 27 57.00 5.08 -10.04
N GLU A 28 56.10 4.33 -9.40
CA GLU A 28 56.20 2.88 -9.18
C GLU A 28 56.23 2.08 -10.50
N ARG A 29 56.56 0.78 -10.46
CA ARG A 29 56.45 -0.09 -11.65
C ARG A 29 55.01 -0.15 -12.16
N LEU A 30 54.84 -0.12 -13.49
CA LEU A 30 53.52 -0.13 -14.12
C LEU A 30 52.67 -1.35 -13.71
N SER A 31 53.30 -2.52 -13.53
CA SER A 31 52.63 -3.74 -13.08
C SER A 31 51.99 -3.61 -11.70
N VAL A 32 52.63 -2.89 -10.78
CA VAL A 32 52.11 -2.65 -9.42
C VAL A 32 50.92 -1.72 -9.47
N ARG A 33 51.05 -0.60 -10.21
CA ARG A 33 50.00 0.40 -10.39
C ARG A 33 48.75 -0.20 -11.06
N ALA A 34 48.95 -0.95 -12.14
CA ALA A 34 47.89 -1.65 -12.84
C ALA A 34 47.22 -2.70 -11.94
N GLY A 35 48.00 -3.47 -11.16
CA GLY A 35 47.47 -4.43 -10.19
C GLY A 35 46.57 -3.79 -9.14
N THR A 36 47.00 -2.68 -8.53
CA THR A 36 46.17 -1.95 -7.55
C THR A 36 44.87 -1.41 -8.16
N PHE A 37 44.93 -0.90 -9.40
CA PHE A 37 43.74 -0.43 -10.11
C PHE A 37 42.76 -1.56 -10.41
N LEU A 38 43.25 -2.73 -10.85
CA LEU A 38 42.43 -3.91 -11.12
C LEU A 38 41.73 -4.42 -9.85
N VAL A 39 42.41 -4.41 -8.69
CA VAL A 39 41.80 -4.76 -7.40
C VAL A 39 40.67 -3.79 -7.04
N HIS A 40 40.87 -2.49 -7.24
CA HIS A 40 39.81 -1.51 -6.99
C HIS A 40 38.62 -1.67 -7.94
N MET A 41 38.87 -1.96 -9.22
CA MET A 41 37.83 -2.23 -10.21
C MET A 41 37.02 -3.49 -9.84
N ALA A 42 37.72 -4.59 -9.49
CA ALA A 42 37.09 -5.82 -9.06
C ALA A 42 36.24 -5.62 -7.79
N TRP A 43 36.71 -4.81 -6.84
CA TRP A 43 35.96 -4.48 -5.63
C TRP A 43 34.70 -3.64 -5.92
N VAL A 44 34.80 -2.60 -6.76
CA VAL A 44 33.62 -1.80 -7.15
C VAL A 44 32.60 -2.67 -7.88
N PHE A 45 33.05 -3.55 -8.77
CA PHE A 45 32.18 -4.50 -9.47
C PHE A 45 31.50 -5.47 -8.50
N PHE A 46 32.24 -6.03 -7.53
CA PHE A 46 31.67 -6.92 -6.52
C PHE A 46 30.59 -6.24 -5.68
N VAL A 47 30.84 -5.00 -5.22
CA VAL A 47 29.82 -4.22 -4.48
C VAL A 47 28.63 -3.89 -5.37
N ALA A 48 28.84 -3.52 -6.64
CA ALA A 48 27.76 -3.29 -7.59
C ALA A 48 26.87 -4.52 -7.74
N MET A 49 27.48 -5.71 -7.84
CA MET A 49 26.78 -6.99 -7.94
C MET A 49 25.96 -7.29 -6.68
N LEU A 50 26.53 -7.08 -5.49
CA LEU A 50 25.79 -7.25 -4.23
C LEU A 50 24.61 -6.30 -4.11
N LEU A 51 24.79 -5.02 -4.48
CA LEU A 51 23.72 -4.03 -4.49
C LEU A 51 22.64 -4.37 -5.52
N TRP A 52 23.02 -4.90 -6.68
CA TRP A 52 22.10 -5.38 -7.70
C TRP A 52 21.30 -6.58 -7.22
N CYS A 53 21.96 -7.61 -6.67
CA CYS A 53 21.30 -8.78 -6.08
C CYS A 53 20.40 -8.41 -4.90
N GLY A 54 20.79 -7.39 -4.12
CA GLY A 54 20.00 -6.85 -3.01
C GLY A 54 18.87 -5.90 -3.43
N GLY A 55 18.64 -5.68 -4.72
CA GLY A 55 17.55 -4.83 -5.22
C GLY A 55 17.74 -3.33 -4.96
N PHE A 56 18.96 -2.87 -4.60
CA PHE A 56 19.26 -1.45 -4.36
C PHE A 56 18.99 -0.57 -5.60
N PHE A 57 19.18 -1.14 -6.79
CA PHE A 57 18.89 -0.49 -8.07
C PHE A 57 17.48 -0.75 -8.59
N SER A 58 16.68 -1.56 -7.89
CA SER A 58 15.28 -1.77 -8.22
C SER A 58 14.48 -0.55 -7.77
N GLN A 59 13.61 -0.03 -8.65
CA GLN A 59 12.60 0.91 -8.21
C GLN A 59 11.46 0.14 -7.54
N ALA A 60 11.12 0.53 -6.32
CA ALA A 60 9.82 0.19 -5.76
C ALA A 60 8.74 0.90 -6.60
N CYS A 61 8.22 0.21 -7.60
CA CYS A 61 7.04 0.67 -8.32
C CYS A 61 5.86 0.58 -7.37
N ALA A 62 5.50 1.69 -6.73
CA ALA A 62 4.19 1.81 -6.11
C ALA A 62 3.16 1.53 -7.20
N ALA A 63 2.39 0.46 -7.04
CA ALA A 63 1.49 0.01 -8.08
C ALA A 63 0.47 1.12 -8.37
N GLN A 64 0.39 1.54 -9.63
CA GLN A 64 -0.48 2.66 -10.03
C GLN A 64 -1.94 2.20 -10.17
N PRO A 65 -2.91 3.14 -10.10
CA PRO A 65 -4.28 2.87 -10.51
C PRO A 65 -4.32 2.33 -11.94
N PRO A 66 -5.19 1.36 -12.26
CA PRO A 66 -5.36 0.91 -13.63
C PRO A 66 -5.90 2.07 -14.49
N GLN A 67 -5.50 2.13 -15.76
CA GLN A 67 -5.84 3.24 -16.65
C GLN A 67 -7.36 3.46 -16.78
N ALA A 68 -8.14 2.39 -16.78
CA ALA A 68 -9.60 2.44 -16.82
C ALA A 68 -10.23 3.21 -15.63
N ALA A 69 -9.53 3.30 -14.49
CA ALA A 69 -9.98 4.04 -13.32
C ALA A 69 -9.87 5.56 -13.48
N LEU A 70 -8.92 6.03 -14.30
CA LEU A 70 -8.54 7.46 -14.34
C LEU A 70 -9.71 8.36 -14.75
N GLN A 71 -10.59 7.90 -15.63
CA GLN A 71 -11.78 8.64 -16.06
C GLN A 71 -12.77 8.91 -14.92
N TYR A 72 -12.75 8.11 -13.85
CA TYR A 72 -13.67 8.22 -12.71
C TYR A 72 -13.06 8.94 -11.51
N ARG A 73 -11.78 9.33 -11.59
CA ARG A 73 -11.02 9.89 -10.46
C ARG A 73 -11.75 11.05 -9.79
N ASP A 74 -12.19 12.01 -10.59
CA ASP A 74 -12.75 13.26 -10.06
C ASP A 74 -14.14 13.04 -9.45
N ASP A 75 -14.92 12.11 -10.01
CA ASP A 75 -16.22 11.71 -9.44
C ASP A 75 -16.06 10.99 -8.11
N VAL A 76 -15.07 10.08 -8.00
CA VAL A 76 -14.76 9.40 -6.73
C VAL A 76 -14.33 10.42 -5.67
N ILE A 77 -13.42 11.34 -6.00
CA ILE A 77 -12.96 12.39 -5.08
C ILE A 77 -14.14 13.27 -4.65
N ARG A 78 -14.96 13.71 -5.60
CA ARG A 78 -16.12 14.59 -5.35
C ARG A 78 -17.12 13.91 -4.44
N ASN A 79 -17.58 12.71 -4.79
CA ASN A 79 -18.61 11.98 -4.05
C ASN A 79 -18.12 11.59 -2.65
N ALA A 80 -16.88 11.15 -2.51
CA ALA A 80 -16.27 10.89 -1.21
C ALA A 80 -16.31 12.12 -0.30
N ARG A 81 -15.90 13.29 -0.82
CA ARG A 81 -15.85 14.53 -0.05
C ARG A 81 -17.22 15.12 0.25
N LEU A 82 -18.20 14.92 -0.63
CA LEU A 82 -19.59 15.33 -0.38
C LEU A 82 -20.15 14.63 0.86
N GLU A 83 -19.88 13.33 1.04
CA GLU A 83 -20.46 12.55 2.12
C GLU A 83 -19.61 12.46 3.39
N TRP A 84 -18.29 12.50 3.25
CA TRP A 84 -17.35 12.34 4.37
C TRP A 84 -16.57 13.60 4.73
N GLY A 85 -16.72 14.67 3.96
CA GLY A 85 -16.00 15.94 4.15
C GLY A 85 -14.61 15.94 3.51
N LEU A 86 -13.86 17.02 3.71
CA LEU A 86 -12.56 17.23 3.04
C LEU A 86 -11.49 16.18 3.42
N SER A 87 -11.60 15.58 4.60
CA SER A 87 -10.71 14.53 5.11
C SER A 87 -11.16 13.11 4.70
N ALA A 88 -12.05 12.97 3.72
CA ALA A 88 -12.51 11.66 3.25
C ALA A 88 -11.33 10.75 2.86
N PRO A 89 -11.34 9.46 3.24
CA PRO A 89 -10.32 8.50 2.83
C PRO A 89 -10.55 8.04 1.39
N VAL A 90 -10.34 8.94 0.43
CA VAL A 90 -10.58 8.73 -1.01
C VAL A 90 -9.90 7.47 -1.53
N ALA A 91 -8.68 7.19 -1.07
CA ALA A 91 -7.93 6.01 -1.52
C ALA A 91 -8.63 4.70 -1.14
N ASP A 92 -9.33 4.66 0.01
CA ASP A 92 -10.07 3.48 0.46
C ASP A 92 -11.31 3.26 -0.41
N PHE A 93 -12.07 4.32 -0.73
CA PHE A 93 -13.24 4.22 -1.60
C PHE A 93 -12.87 3.83 -3.03
N ALA A 94 -11.78 4.39 -3.57
CA ALA A 94 -11.29 4.00 -4.89
C ALA A 94 -10.84 2.52 -4.90
N ALA A 95 -10.20 2.05 -3.84
CA ALA A 95 -9.82 0.65 -3.67
C ALA A 95 -11.02 -0.29 -3.55
N GLN A 96 -12.08 0.13 -2.85
CA GLN A 96 -13.32 -0.63 -2.76
C GLN A 96 -14.04 -0.68 -4.11
N LEU A 97 -14.14 0.43 -4.82
CA LEU A 97 -14.69 0.45 -6.18
C LEU A 97 -13.90 -0.44 -7.15
N HIS A 98 -12.57 -0.48 -7.00
CA HIS A 98 -11.73 -1.44 -7.71
C HIS A 98 -12.12 -2.88 -7.36
N GLN A 99 -12.25 -3.20 -6.06
CA GLN A 99 -12.68 -4.53 -5.62
C GLN A 99 -14.03 -4.94 -6.20
N GLU A 100 -15.02 -4.04 -6.19
CA GLU A 100 -16.40 -4.34 -6.61
C GLU A 100 -16.56 -4.49 -8.13
N SER A 101 -15.96 -3.57 -8.90
CA SER A 101 -16.22 -3.47 -10.34
C SER A 101 -15.01 -3.81 -11.23
N GLY A 102 -13.80 -3.80 -10.66
CA GLY A 102 -12.58 -3.83 -11.47
C GLY A 102 -12.46 -2.65 -12.43
N TRP A 103 -13.18 -1.54 -12.19
CA TRP A 103 -13.34 -0.40 -13.10
C TRP A 103 -13.98 -0.75 -14.45
N ARG A 104 -14.79 -1.81 -14.48
CA ARG A 104 -15.56 -2.20 -15.65
C ARG A 104 -16.96 -1.57 -15.60
N PRO A 105 -17.37 -0.77 -16.59
CA PRO A 105 -18.68 -0.13 -16.59
C PRO A 105 -19.84 -1.10 -16.79
N ASP A 106 -19.55 -2.28 -17.36
CA ASP A 106 -20.48 -3.38 -17.66
C ASP A 106 -20.55 -4.45 -16.57
N ALA A 107 -19.72 -4.35 -15.51
CA ALA A 107 -19.95 -5.12 -14.29
C ALA A 107 -21.39 -4.81 -13.86
N ILE A 108 -22.25 -5.84 -13.73
CA ILE A 108 -23.68 -5.69 -13.42
C ILE A 108 -23.81 -5.15 -12.00
N SER A 109 -23.70 -3.84 -11.93
CA SER A 109 -23.66 -2.98 -10.77
C SER A 109 -23.52 -1.56 -11.38
N PRO A 110 -24.60 -0.75 -11.52
CA PRO A 110 -24.58 0.54 -12.23
C PRO A 110 -23.61 1.55 -11.58
N ALA A 111 -22.37 1.58 -12.07
CA ALA A 111 -21.21 2.20 -11.44
C ALA A 111 -21.30 3.73 -11.22
N GLY A 112 -22.17 4.44 -11.94
CA GLY A 112 -22.42 5.87 -11.70
C GLY A 112 -23.33 6.15 -10.49
N ALA A 113 -24.31 5.26 -10.22
CA ALA A 113 -25.26 5.40 -9.11
C ALA A 113 -24.79 4.69 -7.83
N GLN A 114 -23.93 3.67 -7.96
CA GLN A 114 -23.42 2.90 -6.82
C GLN A 114 -22.17 3.47 -6.16
N GLY A 115 -21.34 4.23 -6.87
CA GLY A 115 -20.19 4.87 -6.21
C GLY A 115 -20.61 5.76 -5.05
N LEU A 116 -21.66 6.57 -5.27
CA LEU A 116 -22.25 7.37 -4.20
C LEU A 116 -22.98 6.50 -3.17
N ALA A 117 -23.81 5.53 -3.59
CA ALA A 117 -24.52 4.65 -2.66
C ALA A 117 -23.59 3.84 -1.73
N LEU A 118 -22.45 3.39 -2.25
CA LEU A 118 -21.40 2.70 -1.50
C LEU A 118 -20.80 3.64 -0.45
N VAL A 119 -20.34 4.83 -0.87
CA VAL A 119 -19.77 5.83 0.04
C VAL A 119 -20.77 6.24 1.13
N SER A 120 -22.04 6.45 0.79
CA SER A 120 -23.09 6.79 1.76
C SER A 120 -23.40 5.61 2.70
N TYR A 121 -23.38 4.36 2.21
CA TYR A 121 -23.61 3.19 3.04
C TYR A 121 -22.44 2.94 4.01
N ASP A 122 -21.20 3.08 3.55
CA ASP A 122 -20.03 3.04 4.42
C ASP A 122 -20.09 4.15 5.48
N ARG A 123 -20.60 5.34 5.15
CA ARG A 123 -20.81 6.42 6.13
C ARG A 123 -21.80 6.00 7.22
N TRP A 124 -22.91 5.38 6.82
CA TRP A 124 -23.93 4.89 7.75
C TRP A 124 -23.38 3.79 8.68
N LEU A 125 -22.55 2.88 8.15
CA LEU A 125 -21.85 1.85 8.91
C LEU A 125 -20.82 2.45 9.87
N TRP A 126 -19.99 3.36 9.35
CA TRP A 126 -18.95 4.07 10.10
C TRP A 126 -19.51 4.78 11.33
N GLN A 127 -20.64 5.48 11.18
CA GLN A 127 -21.31 6.15 12.31
C GLN A 127 -21.76 5.18 13.42
N ARG A 128 -21.93 3.90 13.11
CA ARG A 128 -22.42 2.85 14.05
C ARG A 128 -21.30 1.95 14.56
N VAL A 129 -20.07 2.20 14.14
CA VAL A 129 -18.88 1.47 14.58
C VAL A 129 -17.96 2.44 15.30
N SER A 130 -17.38 1.99 16.42
CA SER A 130 -16.31 2.67 17.14
C SER A 130 -15.11 1.71 17.24
N ALA A 131 -13.90 2.24 17.09
CA ALA A 131 -12.67 1.45 17.08
C ALA A 131 -11.48 2.29 17.59
N ALA A 132 -10.34 1.65 17.80
CA ALA A 132 -9.13 2.26 18.36
C ALA A 132 -8.49 3.31 17.44
N SER A 133 -8.71 3.20 16.12
CA SER A 133 -8.22 4.15 15.12
C SER A 133 -9.13 4.15 13.90
N ASP A 134 -8.94 5.13 13.01
CA ASP A 134 -9.69 5.20 11.76
C ASP A 134 -9.43 3.97 10.86
N CYS A 135 -8.21 3.42 10.86
CA CYS A 135 -7.89 2.18 10.15
C CYS A 135 -8.71 1.00 10.67
N GLU A 136 -8.75 0.80 11.99
CA GLU A 136 -9.51 -0.29 12.61
C GLU A 136 -11.01 -0.10 12.43
N ARG A 137 -11.48 1.16 12.48
CA ARG A 137 -12.88 1.53 12.27
C ARG A 137 -13.29 1.26 10.84
N MET A 138 -12.47 1.65 9.86
CA MET A 138 -12.75 1.44 8.45
C MET A 138 -12.76 -0.05 8.13
N ALA A 139 -11.86 -0.83 8.72
CA ALA A 139 -11.85 -2.28 8.51
C ALA A 139 -13.14 -2.95 9.01
N MET A 140 -13.67 -2.53 10.16
CA MET A 140 -14.97 -2.96 10.67
C MET A 140 -16.14 -2.47 9.80
N THR A 141 -16.07 -1.23 9.28
CA THR A 141 -17.04 -0.70 8.31
C THR A 141 -17.10 -1.57 7.06
N LEU A 142 -15.96 -1.85 6.41
CA LEU A 142 -15.88 -2.68 5.21
C LEU A 142 -16.32 -4.13 5.46
N SER A 143 -16.01 -4.68 6.64
CA SER A 143 -16.56 -5.98 7.06
C SER A 143 -18.08 -5.94 7.18
N GLY A 144 -18.62 -4.84 7.72
CA GLY A 144 -20.05 -4.58 7.79
C GLY A 144 -20.72 -4.42 6.43
N TYR A 145 -20.04 -3.79 5.47
CA TYR A 145 -20.50 -3.67 4.09
C TYR A 145 -20.64 -5.04 3.43
N ASN A 146 -19.58 -5.85 3.50
CA ASN A 146 -19.54 -7.16 2.86
C ASN A 146 -20.37 -8.24 3.58
N GLY A 147 -20.51 -8.16 4.90
CA GLY A 147 -21.06 -9.25 5.72
C GLY A 147 -22.09 -8.85 6.77
N GLY A 148 -22.50 -7.59 6.83
CA GLY A 148 -23.53 -7.06 7.72
C GLY A 148 -23.04 -6.61 9.11
N LEU A 149 -23.50 -5.43 9.55
CA LEU A 149 -23.12 -4.82 10.83
C LEU A 149 -23.43 -5.70 12.04
N GLY A 150 -24.57 -6.40 12.04
CA GLY A 150 -24.95 -7.28 13.15
C GLY A 150 -23.95 -8.40 13.37
N TRP A 151 -23.29 -8.88 12.31
CA TRP A 151 -22.24 -9.87 12.46
C TRP A 151 -20.94 -9.29 12.99
N VAL A 152 -20.56 -8.07 12.57
CA VAL A 152 -19.41 -7.34 13.16
C VAL A 152 -19.60 -7.20 14.67
N GLN A 153 -20.81 -6.83 15.13
CA GLN A 153 -21.11 -6.72 16.56
C GLN A 153 -21.03 -8.05 17.31
N ARG A 154 -21.39 -9.18 16.68
CA ARG A 154 -21.24 -10.51 17.28
C ARG A 154 -19.77 -10.90 17.40
N ASP A 155 -18.97 -10.68 16.35
CA ASP A 155 -17.54 -10.95 16.38
C ASP A 155 -16.83 -10.09 17.43
N ARG A 156 -17.19 -8.81 17.55
CA ARG A 156 -16.66 -7.92 18.61
C ARG A 156 -16.96 -8.45 20.01
N ARG A 157 -18.20 -8.89 20.26
CA ARG A 157 -18.59 -9.50 21.55
C ARG A 157 -17.79 -10.77 21.83
N LEU A 158 -17.64 -11.64 20.83
CA LEU A 158 -16.85 -12.87 20.96
C LEU A 158 -15.36 -12.56 21.19
N ALA A 159 -14.81 -11.56 20.52
CA ALA A 159 -13.43 -11.12 20.72
C ALA A 159 -13.19 -10.70 22.19
N SER A 160 -14.07 -9.85 22.74
CA SER A 160 -14.00 -9.47 24.15
C SER A 160 -14.12 -10.66 25.11
N GLN A 161 -15.01 -11.62 24.84
CA GLN A 161 -15.14 -12.84 25.64
C GLN A 161 -13.87 -13.71 25.63
N LYS A 162 -13.07 -13.60 24.56
CA LYS A 162 -11.78 -14.28 24.42
C LYS A 162 -10.58 -13.46 24.90
N GLY A 163 -10.82 -12.32 25.56
CA GLY A 163 -9.75 -11.44 26.04
C GLY A 163 -9.04 -10.64 24.95
N LEU A 164 -9.61 -10.55 23.74
CA LEU A 164 -9.11 -9.72 22.66
C LEU A 164 -9.70 -8.30 22.73
N ASP A 165 -8.96 -7.31 22.21
CA ASP A 165 -9.44 -5.94 22.07
C ASP A 165 -10.54 -5.84 20.99
N SER A 166 -11.77 -5.59 21.40
CA SER A 166 -12.92 -5.46 20.48
C SER A 166 -13.00 -4.12 19.77
N THR A 167 -12.08 -3.20 20.05
CA THR A 167 -11.90 -1.95 19.32
C THR A 167 -10.86 -2.07 18.20
N ARG A 168 -10.16 -3.20 18.11
CA ARG A 168 -9.20 -3.50 17.03
C ARG A 168 -9.76 -4.60 16.12
N TRP A 169 -9.66 -4.39 14.81
CA TRP A 169 -10.00 -5.38 13.79
C TRP A 169 -8.82 -6.31 13.54
N PHE A 170 -7.68 -5.76 13.10
CA PHE A 170 -6.54 -6.56 12.65
C PHE A 170 -5.87 -7.26 13.85
N GLY A 171 -5.72 -8.58 13.75
CA GLY A 171 -5.15 -9.39 14.84
C GLY A 171 -6.08 -9.62 16.04
N HIS A 172 -7.27 -9.00 16.07
CA HIS A 172 -8.24 -9.14 17.14
C HIS A 172 -9.59 -9.62 16.59
N VAL A 173 -10.55 -8.72 16.32
CA VAL A 173 -11.91 -9.10 15.86
C VAL A 173 -11.88 -9.95 14.57
N ALA A 174 -10.93 -9.70 13.66
CA ALA A 174 -10.78 -10.49 12.44
C ALA A 174 -10.47 -11.98 12.70
N THR A 175 -9.86 -12.31 13.84
CA THR A 175 -9.41 -13.67 14.18
C THR A 175 -10.51 -14.59 14.72
N VAL A 176 -11.66 -14.02 15.10
CA VAL A 176 -12.79 -14.77 15.64
C VAL A 176 -13.89 -14.97 14.60
N ASN A 177 -14.70 -16.00 14.79
CA ASN A 177 -15.88 -16.28 13.97
C ASN A 177 -17.07 -16.57 14.89
N ALA A 178 -18.04 -15.67 14.96
CA ALA A 178 -19.25 -15.84 15.79
C ALA A 178 -20.35 -16.70 15.16
N GLY A 179 -20.01 -17.59 14.23
CA GLY A 179 -20.94 -18.58 13.66
C GLY A 179 -21.28 -18.40 12.17
N ARG A 180 -20.49 -17.62 11.41
CA ARG A 180 -20.59 -17.66 9.95
C ARG A 180 -20.05 -18.99 9.42
N ASN A 181 -20.59 -19.46 8.29
CA ASN A 181 -19.96 -20.58 7.58
C ASN A 181 -18.53 -20.19 7.14
N ALA A 182 -17.68 -21.19 6.91
CA ALA A 182 -16.26 -20.98 6.68
C ALA A 182 -15.95 -20.14 5.43
N ALA A 183 -16.72 -20.28 4.35
CA ALA A 183 -16.50 -19.52 3.12
C ALA A 183 -16.85 -18.03 3.32
N SER A 184 -18.03 -17.74 3.85
CA SER A 184 -18.46 -16.36 4.14
C SER A 184 -17.56 -15.68 5.17
N TRP A 185 -17.03 -16.42 6.14
CA TRP A 185 -16.05 -15.88 7.07
C TRP A 185 -14.74 -15.51 6.37
N ARG A 186 -14.17 -16.41 5.56
CA ARG A 186 -12.93 -16.13 4.80
C ARG A 186 -13.08 -14.92 3.88
N GLU A 187 -14.16 -14.87 3.10
CA GLU A 187 -14.48 -13.75 2.22
C GLU A 187 -14.52 -12.44 3.00
N ASN A 188 -15.25 -12.42 4.11
CA ASN A 188 -15.43 -11.22 4.91
C ASN A 188 -14.15 -10.75 5.62
N ARG A 189 -13.22 -11.65 5.96
CA ARG A 189 -11.92 -11.27 6.52
C ARG A 189 -10.96 -10.79 5.45
N HIS A 190 -11.04 -11.38 4.26
CA HIS A 190 -10.22 -10.98 3.13
C HIS A 190 -10.59 -9.58 2.62
N TYR A 191 -11.88 -9.23 2.63
CA TYR A 191 -12.37 -7.99 2.03
C TYR A 191 -11.72 -6.70 2.61
N PRO A 192 -11.73 -6.42 3.93
CA PRO A 192 -11.03 -5.25 4.48
C PRO A 192 -9.51 -5.30 4.30
N GLN A 193 -8.91 -6.49 4.36
CA GLN A 193 -7.47 -6.68 4.16
C GLN A 193 -7.06 -6.29 2.74
N ARG A 194 -7.78 -6.79 1.73
CA ARG A 194 -7.52 -6.49 0.32
C ARG A 194 -7.70 -5.02 0.00
N ILE A 195 -8.80 -4.41 0.46
CA ILE A 195 -9.07 -2.99 0.19
C ILE A 195 -8.04 -2.11 0.86
N LEU A 196 -7.85 -2.23 2.18
CA LEU A 196 -7.06 -1.25 2.94
C LEU A 196 -5.55 -1.43 2.80
N ARG A 197 -5.06 -2.68 2.68
CA ARG A 197 -3.61 -2.95 2.70
C ARG A 197 -3.03 -3.30 1.33
N GLU A 198 -3.84 -3.77 0.38
CA GLU A 198 -3.34 -4.20 -0.93
C GLU A 198 -3.73 -3.24 -2.06
N LEU A 199 -4.94 -2.68 -2.02
CA LEU A 199 -5.47 -1.82 -3.08
C LEU A 199 -5.36 -0.32 -2.78
N ALA A 200 -5.72 0.13 -1.58
CA ALA A 200 -5.70 1.56 -1.20
C ALA A 200 -4.33 2.25 -1.42
N PRO A 201 -3.18 1.59 -1.17
CA PRO A 201 -1.87 2.18 -1.48
C PRO A 201 -1.71 2.64 -2.93
N ARG A 202 -2.43 2.04 -3.88
CA ARG A 202 -2.41 2.43 -5.30
C ARG A 202 -3.04 3.80 -5.56
N TYR A 203 -3.96 4.22 -4.69
CA TYR A 203 -4.79 5.40 -4.88
C TYR A 203 -4.40 6.58 -3.97
N LEU A 204 -3.24 6.52 -3.30
CA LEU A 204 -2.80 7.59 -2.40
C LEU A 204 -2.59 8.94 -3.12
N THR A 205 -2.38 8.92 -4.44
CA THR A 205 -2.31 10.15 -5.25
C THR A 205 -3.69 10.79 -5.51
N TRP A 206 -4.78 10.11 -5.16
CA TRP A 206 -6.15 10.62 -5.27
C TRP A 206 -6.65 11.22 -3.95
N GLY A 207 -6.10 10.79 -2.82
CA GLY A 207 -6.36 11.33 -1.49
C GLY A 207 -5.90 10.40 -0.36
N GLY A 208 -6.28 10.73 0.88
CA GLY A 208 -5.88 9.96 2.06
C GLY A 208 -6.46 8.55 2.11
N SER A 209 -5.90 7.73 3.00
CA SER A 209 -6.37 6.38 3.35
C SER A 209 -6.50 6.28 4.86
N SER A 210 -7.44 5.47 5.37
CA SER A 210 -7.62 5.28 6.81
C SER A 210 -6.47 4.52 7.46
N CYS A 211 -5.69 3.74 6.69
CA CYS A 211 -4.64 2.84 7.19
C CYS A 211 -3.21 3.27 6.85
N VAL A 212 -3.02 4.40 6.18
CA VAL A 212 -1.70 5.00 6.00
C VAL A 212 -1.54 6.06 7.08
N ALA A 213 -0.41 6.02 7.79
CA ALA A 213 -0.13 6.92 8.90
C ALA A 213 -0.36 8.38 8.46
N SER A 214 -1.16 9.10 9.23
CA SER A 214 -1.06 10.55 9.26
C SER A 214 0.38 10.87 9.66
N ASP A 215 1.15 11.44 8.74
CA ASP A 215 2.43 12.07 9.07
C ASP A 215 2.24 13.12 10.17
#